data_AF-A0A5M4D1D4-F1
#
_entry.id   AF-A0A5M4D1D4-F1
#
_cell.length_a   1.000
_cell.length_b   1.000
_cell.length_c   1.000
_cell.angle_alpha   90.00
_cell.angle_beta   90.00
_cell.angle_gamma   90.00
#
_symmetry.space_group_name_H-M   'P 1'
#
loop_
_entity.id
_entity.type
_entity.pdbx_description
1 polymer ?
#
loop_
_entity_poly.entity_id
_entity_poly.type
_entity_poly.pdbx_seq_one_letter_code
_entity_poly.pdbx_strand_id
1 'polypeptide(L)'
;MEQLVIATQNPGKVAELRELLSDLRLEVLGLDDLGRSFDEPPEHGRTFEENAALKALAYARMTGLPCLADDSGLEVDALDGRPGVDSAWYAYASEADAKAQPRSVRDPKNNDRLLGELEGVEWEQRTARFVCCMALGRAGFQPAESPPATGRAGFQPASSPSREPYDGHFRIHDRHLSHWQVRNATYFVTWRLASGELAPDERQVVLDACQFWNGSKINLHAAVVMPDHVHMLFRICEQPDGSWPDLPGLMHSIKRHTALAIQKMRGKRGPLWQQEYFDRIMRDADEIAEKYHYIENNAVKSGLCEEPGTYPFLVRFRDRLETGSTTILAVSRGTFEGRIGIPPRVPAGDNGFGYDPIFLVAPGFALTSAELSPQEKNRLSHRAAAARQMCAHIAHIVSESRSK
;
A
#
# COMPACT_ATOMS: atom_id res chain seq x y z
N MET A 1 -7.82 14.00 -6.61
CA MET A 1 -7.37 12.89 -7.47
C MET A 1 -7.54 13.34 -8.91
N GLU A 2 -6.45 13.41 -9.67
CA GLU A 2 -6.45 13.82 -11.09
C GLU A 2 -6.15 12.65 -12.02
N GLN A 3 -5.36 11.68 -11.55
CA GLN A 3 -4.93 10.49 -12.29
C GLN A 3 -5.30 9.21 -11.54
N LEU A 4 -5.63 8.16 -12.28
CA LEU A 4 -5.92 6.81 -11.80
C LEU A 4 -5.21 5.79 -12.68
N VAL A 5 -4.47 4.86 -12.08
CA VAL A 5 -3.79 3.78 -12.81
C VAL A 5 -4.61 2.49 -12.75
N ILE A 6 -4.85 1.86 -13.90
CA ILE A 6 -5.40 0.51 -13.98
C ILE A 6 -4.24 -0.49 -13.78
N ALA A 7 -4.26 -1.17 -12.64
CA ALA A 7 -3.21 -2.06 -12.16
C ALA A 7 -3.33 -3.48 -12.74
N THR A 8 -3.24 -3.59 -14.07
CA THR A 8 -3.22 -4.86 -14.80
C THR A 8 -2.32 -4.78 -16.03
N GLN A 9 -1.61 -5.87 -16.34
CA GLN A 9 -0.84 -6.00 -17.59
C GLN A 9 -1.70 -6.50 -18.76
N ASN A 10 -2.99 -6.76 -18.56
CA ASN A 10 -3.87 -7.25 -19.61
C ASN A 10 -4.45 -6.08 -20.45
N PRO A 11 -4.06 -5.93 -21.73
CA PRO A 11 -4.47 -4.79 -22.55
C PRO A 11 -5.98 -4.74 -22.80
N GLY A 12 -6.65 -5.90 -22.86
CA GLY A 12 -8.10 -5.98 -23.02
C GLY A 12 -8.84 -5.44 -21.79
N LYS A 13 -8.35 -5.76 -20.58
CA LYS A 13 -8.91 -5.21 -19.34
C LYS A 13 -8.69 -3.70 -19.24
N VAL A 14 -7.51 -3.22 -19.63
CA VAL A 14 -7.22 -1.77 -19.64
C VAL A 14 -8.19 -1.03 -20.55
N ALA A 15 -8.41 -1.53 -21.77
CA ALA A 15 -9.35 -0.92 -22.71
C ALA A 15 -10.79 -0.90 -22.16
N GLU A 16 -11.28 -2.03 -21.64
CA GLU A 16 -12.64 -2.15 -21.08
C GLU A 16 -12.85 -1.21 -19.89
N LEU A 17 -11.92 -1.18 -18.93
CA LEU A 17 -12.02 -0.33 -17.75
C LEU A 17 -11.90 1.15 -18.10
N ARG A 18 -11.04 1.52 -19.06
CA ARG A 18 -10.92 2.90 -19.53
C ARG A 18 -12.22 3.40 -20.16
N GLU A 19 -12.91 2.55 -20.93
CA GLU A 19 -14.24 2.86 -21.47
C GLU A 19 -15.26 3.06 -20.33
N LEU A 20 -15.32 2.12 -19.38
CA LEU A 20 -16.28 2.17 -18.26
C LEU A 20 -16.06 3.35 -17.30
N LEU A 21 -14.82 3.83 -17.19
CA LEU A 21 -14.44 4.97 -16.33
C LEU A 21 -14.43 6.31 -17.08
N SER A 22 -14.74 6.34 -18.38
CA SER A 22 -14.61 7.53 -19.23
C SER A 22 -15.49 8.72 -18.82
N ASP A 23 -16.61 8.46 -18.14
CA ASP A 23 -17.49 9.51 -17.61
C ASP A 23 -16.92 10.23 -16.37
N LEU A 24 -15.89 9.65 -15.75
CA LEU A 24 -15.19 10.29 -14.63
C LEU A 24 -14.25 11.36 -15.19
N ARG A 25 -14.25 12.56 -14.58
CA ARG A 25 -13.29 13.64 -14.92
C ARG A 25 -11.89 13.36 -14.36
N LEU A 26 -11.31 12.22 -14.76
CA LEU A 26 -10.02 11.70 -14.34
C LEU A 26 -9.22 11.25 -15.56
N GLU A 27 -7.90 11.38 -15.48
CA GLU A 27 -7.01 10.74 -16.44
C GLU A 27 -6.80 9.27 -16.05
N VAL A 28 -7.20 8.34 -16.92
CA VAL A 28 -7.13 6.89 -16.68
C VAL A 28 -5.96 6.28 -17.46
N LEU A 29 -4.91 5.93 -16.72
CA LEU A 29 -3.64 5.40 -17.23
C LEU A 29 -3.59 3.87 -17.08
N GLY A 30 -3.02 3.17 -18.04
CA GLY A 30 -2.53 1.81 -17.88
C GLY A 30 -1.10 1.80 -17.34
N LEU A 31 -0.59 0.63 -16.94
CA LEU A 31 0.79 0.51 -16.48
C LEU A 31 1.81 0.91 -17.57
N ASP A 32 1.56 0.56 -18.82
CA ASP A 32 2.44 0.86 -19.95
C ASP A 32 2.53 2.37 -20.26
N ASP A 33 1.49 3.14 -19.90
CA ASP A 33 1.46 4.59 -20.09
C ASP A 33 2.46 5.33 -19.19
N LEU A 34 2.98 4.67 -18.15
CA LEU A 34 3.92 5.26 -17.18
C LEU A 34 5.39 5.21 -17.65
N GLY A 35 5.68 4.68 -18.85
CA GLY A 35 7.01 4.71 -19.47
C GLY A 35 8.08 3.87 -18.75
N ARG A 36 7.67 2.95 -17.86
CA ARG A 36 8.56 2.00 -17.17
C ARG A 36 7.84 0.68 -16.93
N SER A 37 8.62 -0.39 -16.80
CA SER A 37 8.10 -1.73 -16.48
C SER A 37 7.86 -1.90 -14.98
N PHE A 38 6.86 -2.71 -14.63
CA PHE A 38 6.53 -3.06 -13.26
C PHE A 38 6.42 -4.57 -13.11
N ASP A 39 7.06 -5.11 -12.09
CA ASP A 39 6.92 -6.52 -11.75
C ASP A 39 5.49 -6.81 -11.29
N GLU A 40 4.91 -7.92 -11.76
CA GLU A 40 3.61 -8.37 -11.28
C GLU A 40 3.72 -8.82 -9.82
N PRO A 41 2.95 -8.22 -8.89
CA PRO A 41 3.03 -8.59 -7.49
C PRO A 41 2.45 -10.00 -7.27
N PRO A 42 2.99 -10.77 -6.32
CA PRO A 42 2.44 -12.09 -6.02
C PRO A 42 1.03 -11.99 -5.43
N GLU A 43 0.16 -12.89 -5.88
CA GLU A 43 -1.21 -13.04 -5.39
C GLU A 43 -1.26 -14.22 -4.42
N HIS A 44 -1.54 -13.94 -3.14
CA HIS A 44 -1.59 -14.95 -2.08
C HIS A 44 -2.90 -14.88 -1.29
N GLY A 45 -3.87 -14.10 -1.77
CA GLY A 45 -5.19 -14.00 -1.17
C GLY A 45 -5.96 -15.30 -1.33
N ARG A 46 -6.89 -15.55 -0.40
CA ARG A 46 -7.81 -16.69 -0.45
C ARG A 46 -9.16 -16.30 -1.06
N THR A 47 -9.33 -15.01 -1.37
CA THR A 47 -10.54 -14.42 -1.94
C THR A 47 -10.19 -13.43 -3.04
N PHE A 48 -11.13 -13.17 -3.94
CA PHE A 48 -10.95 -12.18 -5.02
C PHE A 48 -10.72 -10.77 -4.45
N GLU A 49 -11.39 -10.42 -3.36
CA GLU A 49 -11.23 -9.13 -2.68
C GLU A 49 -9.82 -8.94 -2.14
N GLU A 50 -9.24 -9.98 -1.51
CA GLU A 50 -7.87 -9.94 -1.01
C GLU A 50 -6.85 -9.81 -2.15
N ASN A 51 -7.00 -10.56 -3.23
CA ASN A 51 -6.11 -10.47 -4.39
C ASN A 51 -6.17 -9.09 -5.06
N ALA A 52 -7.39 -8.60 -5.32
CA ALA A 52 -7.59 -7.27 -5.87
C ALA A 52 -6.97 -6.19 -4.96
N ALA A 53 -7.18 -6.29 -3.64
CA ALA A 53 -6.59 -5.36 -2.68
C ALA A 53 -5.05 -5.43 -2.67
N LEU A 54 -4.46 -6.63 -2.56
CA LEU A 54 -3.01 -6.81 -2.58
C LEU A 54 -2.38 -6.18 -3.83
N LYS A 55 -2.98 -6.43 -4.99
CA LYS A 55 -2.55 -5.88 -6.28
C LYS A 55 -2.68 -4.35 -6.32
N ALA A 56 -3.83 -3.81 -5.93
CA ALA A 56 -4.05 -2.37 -5.89
C ALA A 56 -3.03 -1.65 -4.99
N LEU A 57 -2.78 -2.19 -3.81
CA LEU A 57 -1.84 -1.61 -2.85
C LEU A 57 -0.38 -1.75 -3.31
N ALA A 58 0.00 -2.89 -3.88
CA ALA A 58 1.34 -3.11 -4.41
C ALA A 58 1.65 -2.14 -5.56
N TYR A 59 0.76 -2.05 -6.56
CA TYR A 59 0.95 -1.12 -7.66
C TYR A 59 0.85 0.34 -7.22
N ALA A 60 -0.01 0.68 -6.24
CA ALA A 60 -0.05 2.04 -5.71
C ALA A 60 1.29 2.44 -5.06
N ARG A 61 1.97 1.49 -4.37
CA ARG A 61 3.33 1.73 -3.85
C ARG A 61 4.36 1.90 -4.96
N MET A 62 4.31 1.05 -5.99
CA MET A 62 5.28 1.08 -7.09
C MET A 62 5.13 2.34 -7.96
N THR A 63 3.90 2.73 -8.24
CA THR A 63 3.57 3.85 -9.14
C THR A 63 3.58 5.21 -8.45
N GLY A 64 3.30 5.25 -7.14
CA GLY A 64 3.05 6.50 -6.40
C GLY A 64 1.70 7.14 -6.71
N LEU A 65 0.87 6.48 -7.53
CA LEU A 65 -0.46 6.96 -7.94
C LEU A 65 -1.56 6.07 -7.34
N PRO A 66 -2.81 6.56 -7.25
CA PRO A 66 -3.95 5.70 -6.96
C PRO A 66 -4.08 4.60 -8.03
N CYS A 67 -4.26 3.36 -7.59
CA CYS A 67 -4.35 2.19 -8.46
C CYS A 67 -5.69 1.47 -8.27
N LEU A 68 -6.38 1.22 -9.37
CA LEU A 68 -7.53 0.33 -9.44
C LEU A 68 -7.05 -1.04 -9.95
N ALA A 69 -7.19 -2.07 -9.13
CA ALA A 69 -6.94 -3.44 -9.54
C ALA A 69 -8.24 -4.25 -9.56
N ASP A 70 -8.28 -5.29 -10.39
CA ASP A 70 -9.32 -6.30 -10.39
C ASP A 70 -8.75 -7.71 -10.18
N ASP A 71 -9.54 -8.55 -9.52
CA ASP A 71 -9.39 -10.00 -9.57
C ASP A 71 -10.72 -10.63 -9.97
N SER A 72 -10.68 -11.73 -10.71
CA SER A 72 -11.89 -12.34 -11.29
C SER A 72 -11.76 -13.83 -11.50
N GLY A 73 -12.88 -14.53 -11.36
CA GLY A 73 -12.95 -15.97 -11.56
C GLY A 73 -14.38 -16.48 -11.70
N LEU A 74 -14.50 -17.79 -11.78
CA LEU A 74 -15.76 -18.53 -11.83
C LEU A 74 -15.97 -19.23 -10.49
N GLU A 75 -17.14 -19.04 -9.89
CA GLU A 75 -17.60 -19.81 -8.74
C GLU A 75 -18.71 -20.76 -9.19
N VAL A 76 -18.61 -22.05 -8.85
CA VAL A 76 -19.65 -23.05 -9.12
C VAL A 76 -20.18 -23.60 -7.80
N ASP A 77 -21.50 -23.50 -7.59
CA ASP A 77 -22.11 -23.81 -6.29
C ASP A 77 -21.96 -25.29 -5.93
N ALA A 78 -22.11 -26.20 -6.90
CA ALA A 78 -21.93 -27.64 -6.69
C ALA A 78 -20.48 -28.04 -6.31
N LEU A 79 -19.51 -27.14 -6.49
CA LEU A 79 -18.10 -27.37 -6.18
C LEU A 79 -17.60 -26.49 -5.04
N ASP A 80 -18.52 -26.00 -4.20
CA ASP A 80 -18.23 -25.11 -3.06
C ASP A 80 -17.50 -23.82 -3.50
N GLY A 81 -17.89 -23.26 -4.64
CA GLY A 81 -17.32 -22.03 -5.20
C GLY A 81 -16.04 -22.23 -5.99
N ARG A 82 -15.53 -23.47 -6.14
CA ARG A 82 -14.41 -23.76 -7.05
C ARG A 82 -14.85 -23.60 -8.52
N PRO A 83 -13.96 -23.18 -9.43
CA PRO A 83 -12.51 -22.99 -9.25
C PRO A 83 -12.10 -21.74 -8.45
N GLY A 84 -12.97 -20.74 -8.29
CA GLY A 84 -12.72 -19.59 -7.42
C GLY A 84 -11.48 -18.79 -7.85
N VAL A 85 -10.63 -18.42 -6.90
CA VAL A 85 -9.37 -17.68 -7.15
C VAL A 85 -8.40 -18.43 -8.06
N ASP A 86 -8.51 -19.76 -8.18
CA ASP A 86 -7.64 -20.59 -9.01
C ASP A 86 -8.12 -20.71 -10.46
N SER A 87 -9.15 -19.95 -10.84
CA SER A 87 -9.81 -20.00 -12.15
C SER A 87 -8.85 -19.98 -13.34
N ALA A 88 -7.78 -19.20 -13.28
CA ALA A 88 -6.83 -19.07 -14.37
C ALA A 88 -5.97 -20.32 -14.59
N TRP A 89 -5.74 -21.12 -13.56
CA TRP A 89 -4.79 -22.25 -13.58
C TRP A 89 -5.43 -23.54 -13.05
N TYR A 90 -6.76 -23.64 -13.05
CA TYR A 90 -7.50 -24.72 -12.39
C TYR A 90 -7.02 -26.13 -12.74
N ALA A 91 -6.65 -26.42 -13.99
CA ALA A 91 -6.17 -27.74 -14.41
C ALA A 91 -4.67 -28.01 -14.14
N TYR A 92 -3.98 -27.12 -13.43
CA TYR A 92 -2.52 -27.15 -13.28
C TYR A 92 -2.11 -27.27 -11.81
N ALA A 93 -0.90 -27.79 -11.58
CA ALA A 93 -0.35 -27.93 -10.23
C ALA A 93 0.12 -26.59 -9.64
N SER A 94 0.49 -25.63 -10.50
CA SER A 94 0.88 -24.28 -10.10
C SER A 94 0.52 -23.24 -11.15
N GLU A 95 0.42 -21.99 -10.73
CA GLU A 95 0.23 -20.85 -11.63
C GLU A 95 1.39 -20.73 -12.64
N ALA A 96 2.63 -21.04 -12.23
CA ALA A 96 3.80 -21.02 -13.11
C ALA A 96 3.66 -22.02 -14.28
N ASP A 97 3.20 -23.24 -13.99
CA ASP A 97 2.96 -24.27 -15.02
C ASP A 97 1.87 -23.83 -16.01
N ALA A 98 0.84 -23.15 -15.50
CA ALA A 98 -0.25 -22.62 -16.31
C ALA A 98 0.17 -21.42 -17.17
N LYS A 99 0.99 -20.50 -16.62
CA LYS A 99 1.53 -19.33 -17.34
C LYS A 99 2.56 -19.74 -18.42
N ALA A 100 3.21 -20.90 -18.27
CA ALA A 100 4.09 -21.47 -19.30
C ALA A 100 3.34 -21.96 -20.55
N GLN A 101 2.02 -22.13 -20.50
CA GLN A 101 1.20 -22.57 -21.62
C GLN A 101 0.42 -21.40 -22.25
N PRO A 102 0.26 -21.38 -23.58
CA PRO A 102 -0.59 -20.39 -24.22
C PRO A 102 -2.05 -20.59 -23.79
N ARG A 103 -2.81 -19.50 -23.74
CA ARG A 103 -4.21 -19.50 -23.30
C ARG A 103 -5.09 -20.47 -24.10
N SER A 104 -4.85 -20.61 -25.40
CA SER A 104 -5.55 -21.56 -26.28
C SER A 104 -5.40 -23.03 -25.88
N VAL A 105 -4.38 -23.38 -25.09
CA VAL A 105 -4.18 -24.73 -24.53
C VAL A 105 -4.71 -24.81 -23.10
N ARG A 106 -4.55 -23.73 -22.33
CA ARG A 106 -4.92 -23.68 -20.91
C ARG A 106 -6.43 -23.67 -20.69
N ASP A 107 -7.15 -22.84 -21.43
CA ASP A 107 -8.59 -22.65 -21.22
C ASP A 107 -9.39 -23.95 -21.46
N PRO A 108 -9.15 -24.71 -22.55
CA PRO A 108 -9.79 -26.01 -22.74
C PRO A 108 -9.50 -27.01 -21.61
N LYS A 109 -8.26 -27.08 -21.12
CA LYS A 109 -7.90 -27.99 -20.01
C LYS A 109 -8.60 -27.63 -18.71
N ASN A 110 -8.70 -26.34 -18.40
CA ASN A 110 -9.47 -25.86 -17.25
C ASN A 110 -10.95 -26.24 -17.37
N ASN A 111 -11.53 -26.07 -18.57
CA ASN A 111 -12.90 -26.47 -18.87
C ASN A 111 -13.08 -27.99 -18.72
N ASP A 112 -12.18 -28.81 -19.26
CA ASP A 112 -12.24 -30.28 -19.17
C ASP A 112 -12.19 -30.75 -17.71
N ARG A 113 -11.29 -30.18 -16.88
CA ARG A 113 -11.24 -30.49 -15.45
C ARG A 113 -12.56 -30.13 -14.77
N LEU A 114 -13.08 -28.92 -15.02
CA LEU A 114 -14.34 -28.47 -14.43
C LEU A 114 -15.51 -29.37 -14.82
N LEU A 115 -15.62 -29.72 -16.11
CA LEU A 115 -16.68 -30.59 -16.61
C LEU A 115 -16.59 -32.01 -16.04
N GLY A 116 -15.38 -32.54 -15.87
CA GLY A 116 -15.16 -33.84 -15.21
C GLY A 116 -15.59 -33.84 -13.74
N GLU A 117 -15.31 -32.76 -13.00
CA GLU A 117 -15.77 -32.62 -11.60
C GLU A 117 -17.29 -32.44 -11.48
N LEU A 118 -17.96 -32.01 -12.56
CA LEU A 118 -19.42 -31.85 -12.64
C LEU A 118 -20.14 -33.07 -13.23
N GLU A 119 -19.42 -34.16 -13.52
CA GLU A 119 -20.03 -35.39 -13.99
C GLU A 119 -21.01 -35.94 -12.94
N GLY A 120 -22.25 -36.22 -13.36
CA GLY A 120 -23.32 -36.69 -12.46
C GLY A 120 -24.00 -35.60 -11.62
N VAL A 121 -23.57 -34.33 -11.68
CA VAL A 121 -24.28 -33.23 -11.02
C VAL A 121 -25.54 -32.87 -11.81
N GLU A 122 -26.69 -32.77 -11.16
CA GLU A 122 -27.97 -32.45 -11.81
C GLU A 122 -28.01 -31.00 -12.33
N TRP A 123 -28.79 -30.76 -13.40
CA TRP A 123 -28.86 -29.47 -14.09
C TRP A 123 -29.18 -28.30 -13.16
N GLU A 124 -30.09 -28.50 -12.21
CA GLU A 124 -30.53 -27.50 -11.25
C GLU A 124 -29.41 -27.08 -10.27
N GLN A 125 -28.43 -27.94 -10.05
CA GLN A 125 -27.33 -27.74 -9.10
C GLN A 125 -26.08 -27.13 -9.76
N ARG A 126 -26.05 -27.00 -11.10
CA ARG A 126 -24.90 -26.44 -11.84
C ARG A 126 -24.89 -24.92 -11.88
N THR A 127 -25.49 -24.28 -10.88
CA THR A 127 -25.47 -22.82 -10.76
C THR A 127 -24.04 -22.34 -10.59
N ALA A 128 -23.72 -21.28 -11.33
CA ALA A 128 -22.38 -20.72 -11.37
C ALA A 128 -22.47 -19.22 -11.59
N ARG A 129 -21.41 -18.52 -11.21
CA ARG A 129 -21.30 -17.08 -11.43
C ARG A 129 -19.87 -16.71 -11.76
N PHE A 130 -19.70 -15.88 -12.77
CA PHE A 130 -18.47 -15.12 -12.84
C PHE A 130 -18.50 -14.02 -11.78
N VAL A 131 -17.37 -13.83 -11.10
CA VAL A 131 -17.19 -12.82 -10.06
C VAL A 131 -16.04 -11.91 -10.47
N CYS A 132 -16.23 -10.60 -10.34
CA CYS A 132 -15.16 -9.61 -10.40
C CYS A 132 -15.18 -8.81 -9.10
N CYS A 133 -14.05 -8.78 -8.40
CA CYS A 133 -13.81 -7.87 -7.31
C CYS A 133 -12.81 -6.82 -7.76
N MET A 134 -13.12 -5.55 -7.52
CA MET A 134 -12.22 -4.43 -7.77
C MET A 134 -11.85 -3.75 -6.47
N ALA A 135 -10.60 -3.32 -6.37
CA ALA A 135 -10.09 -2.56 -5.24
C ALA A 135 -9.39 -1.30 -5.73
N LEU A 136 -9.76 -0.16 -5.14
CA LEU A 136 -9.07 1.11 -5.34
C LEU A 136 -8.12 1.32 -4.17
N GLY A 137 -6.83 1.24 -4.44
CA GLY A 137 -5.77 1.48 -3.47
C GLY A 137 -5.09 2.82 -3.71
N ARG A 138 -4.65 3.48 -2.64
CA ARG A 138 -3.63 4.53 -2.72
C ARG A 138 -2.46 4.20 -1.82
N ALA A 139 -1.25 4.55 -2.24
CA ALA A 139 -0.14 4.65 -1.32
C ALA A 139 -0.29 5.92 -0.50
N GLY A 140 0.11 5.85 0.77
CA GLY A 140 0.49 7.06 1.48
C GLY A 140 1.56 7.82 0.70
N PHE A 141 1.41 9.13 0.59
CA PHE A 141 2.27 10.03 -0.18
C PHE A 141 3.78 9.71 -0.08
N GLN A 142 4.38 9.09 -1.10
CA GLN A 142 5.84 9.20 -1.22
C GLN A 142 6.14 10.64 -1.65
N PRO A 143 7.02 11.37 -0.94
CA PRO A 143 7.46 12.65 -1.47
C PRO A 143 8.09 12.36 -2.84
N ALA A 144 7.63 13.09 -3.86
CA ALA A 144 8.52 13.42 -4.97
C ALA A 144 9.86 13.86 -4.37
N GLU A 145 10.97 13.38 -4.94
CA GLU A 145 12.33 13.63 -4.49
C GLU A 145 12.42 14.98 -3.79
N SER A 146 12.59 14.96 -2.47
CA SER A 146 12.87 16.20 -1.77
C SER A 146 14.13 16.77 -2.41
N PRO A 147 14.18 18.08 -2.73
CA PRO A 147 15.39 18.68 -3.25
C PRO A 147 16.54 18.25 -2.34
N PRO A 148 17.71 17.88 -2.89
CA PRO A 148 18.83 17.40 -2.11
C PRO A 148 19.01 18.35 -0.95
N ALA A 149 19.13 17.81 0.26
CA ALA A 149 19.32 18.57 1.48
C ALA A 149 20.24 19.74 1.14
N THR A 150 19.70 20.96 1.08
CA THR A 150 20.53 22.12 0.87
C THR A 150 21.44 22.12 2.06
N GLY A 151 22.69 21.72 1.84
CA GLY A 151 23.67 21.53 2.89
C GLY A 151 23.81 22.86 3.62
N ARG A 152 23.08 23.03 4.72
CA ARG A 152 23.43 24.02 5.73
C ARG A 152 24.65 23.44 6.40
N ALA A 153 25.80 23.98 6.00
CA ALA A 153 27.13 23.54 6.38
C ALA A 153 27.22 23.30 7.89
N GLY A 154 27.52 22.07 8.32
CA GLY A 154 27.90 21.81 9.71
C GLY A 154 27.65 20.41 10.25
N PHE A 155 26.63 19.69 9.78
CA PHE A 155 26.37 18.33 10.29
C PHE A 155 27.27 17.29 9.59
N GLN A 156 28.21 16.74 10.34
CA GLN A 156 28.92 15.50 9.99
C GLN A 156 28.62 14.45 11.06
N PRO A 157 27.97 13.32 10.70
CA PRO A 157 27.67 12.27 11.67
C PRO A 157 28.96 11.62 12.19
N ALA A 158 28.96 11.27 13.47
CA ALA A 158 30.10 10.66 14.16
C ALA A 158 30.46 9.25 13.65
N SER A 159 29.49 8.56 13.04
CA SER A 159 29.59 7.26 12.37
C SER A 159 28.26 6.97 11.68
N SER A 160 28.26 6.10 10.66
CA SER A 160 27.02 5.48 10.20
C SER A 160 26.54 4.47 11.27
N PRO A 161 25.21 4.31 11.48
CA PRO A 161 24.65 3.21 12.27
C PRO A 161 25.19 1.87 11.78
N SER A 162 25.22 0.85 12.64
CA SER A 162 25.80 -0.44 12.27
C SER A 162 25.05 -1.01 11.06
N ARG A 163 25.80 -1.51 10.08
CA ARG A 163 25.27 -2.12 8.85
C ARG A 163 25.14 -3.63 9.00
N GLU A 164 24.80 -4.11 10.19
CA GLU A 164 24.67 -5.56 10.35
C GLU A 164 23.47 -6.07 9.54
N PRO A 165 23.61 -7.17 8.79
CA PRO A 165 22.50 -7.76 8.05
C PRO A 165 21.32 -8.01 9.01
N TYR A 166 20.16 -7.46 8.69
CA TYR A 166 18.92 -7.76 9.43
C TYR A 166 18.42 -9.13 8.97
N ASP A 167 18.34 -10.08 9.89
CA ASP A 167 18.02 -11.50 9.67
C ASP A 167 16.50 -11.77 9.65
N GLY A 168 15.67 -10.72 9.67
CA GLY A 168 14.21 -10.85 9.63
C GLY A 168 13.57 -11.16 10.98
N HIS A 169 14.33 -11.22 12.06
CA HIS A 169 13.84 -11.55 13.41
C HIS A 169 13.73 -10.33 14.34
N PHE A 170 12.83 -10.44 15.32
CA PHE A 170 12.65 -9.48 16.42
C PHE A 170 13.97 -9.30 17.18
N ARG A 171 14.46 -8.06 17.29
CA ARG A 171 15.70 -7.75 18.03
C ARG A 171 15.39 -6.97 19.30
N ILE A 172 15.92 -7.47 20.41
CA ILE A 172 15.93 -6.79 21.71
C ILE A 172 17.36 -6.33 21.96
N HIS A 173 17.56 -5.03 22.12
CA HIS A 173 18.81 -4.52 22.70
C HIS A 173 18.57 -4.25 24.18
N ASP A 174 19.19 -5.06 25.06
CA ASP A 174 19.08 -4.88 26.50
C ASP A 174 20.13 -3.87 27.01
N ARG A 175 19.64 -2.70 27.37
CA ARG A 175 20.21 -1.84 28.43
C ARG A 175 19.14 -1.74 29.53
N HIS A 176 19.25 -0.84 30.51
CA HIS A 176 18.27 -0.76 31.62
C HIS A 176 16.80 -0.55 31.18
N LEU A 177 16.55 -0.18 29.91
CA LEU A 177 15.26 -0.29 29.22
C LEU A 177 15.43 -1.13 27.95
N SER A 178 14.52 -2.09 27.72
CA SER A 178 14.56 -2.91 26.51
C SER A 178 14.06 -2.12 25.30
N HIS A 179 14.93 -1.95 24.29
CA HIS A 179 14.57 -1.32 23.02
C HIS A 179 14.18 -2.39 21.99
N TRP A 180 12.96 -2.29 21.45
CA TRP A 180 12.43 -3.27 20.51
C TRP A 180 12.54 -2.74 19.08
N GLN A 181 12.96 -3.60 18.14
CA GLN A 181 13.03 -3.24 16.74
C GLN A 181 12.21 -4.17 15.86
N VAL A 182 11.37 -3.57 15.02
CA VAL A 182 10.56 -4.24 14.00
C VAL A 182 10.81 -3.58 12.64
N ARG A 183 10.97 -4.40 11.60
CA ARG A 183 11.16 -3.94 10.21
C ARG A 183 9.98 -3.06 9.77
N ASN A 184 10.27 -1.95 9.08
CA ASN A 184 9.28 -0.98 8.58
C ASN A 184 8.40 -0.30 9.65
N ALA A 185 8.75 -0.42 10.94
CA ALA A 185 7.99 0.22 12.02
C ALA A 185 8.17 1.74 12.04
N THR A 186 7.13 2.42 12.50
CA THR A 186 7.18 3.83 12.90
C THR A 186 7.45 3.90 14.40
N TYR A 187 8.43 4.72 14.78
CA TYR A 187 8.88 4.89 16.15
C TYR A 187 8.51 6.28 16.64
N PHE A 188 7.92 6.34 17.83
CA PHE A 188 7.92 7.54 18.65
C PHE A 188 9.13 7.47 19.59
N VAL A 189 9.97 8.50 19.59
CA VAL A 189 11.18 8.56 20.41
C VAL A 189 11.22 9.88 21.18
N THR A 190 11.60 9.82 22.45
CA THR A 190 11.83 11.00 23.27
C THR A 190 13.07 10.86 24.13
N TRP A 191 13.81 11.96 24.27
CA TRP A 191 14.96 12.02 25.16
C TRP A 191 15.06 13.41 25.79
N ARG A 192 15.69 13.48 26.96
CA ARG A 192 15.73 14.68 27.80
C ARG A 192 17.16 15.11 28.10
N LEU A 193 17.34 16.39 28.39
CA LEU A 193 18.56 16.92 28.96
C LEU A 193 18.87 16.27 30.30
N ALA A 194 20.16 16.11 30.59
CA ALA A 194 20.61 15.69 31.91
C ALA A 194 20.29 16.77 32.97
N SER A 195 20.40 18.04 32.60
CA SER A 195 20.03 19.19 33.44
C SER A 195 19.91 20.49 32.61
N GLY A 196 19.17 21.46 33.14
CA GLY A 196 19.01 22.79 32.54
C GLY A 196 18.09 22.81 31.32
N GLU A 197 18.24 23.86 30.51
CA GLU A 197 17.43 24.10 29.31
C GLU A 197 18.33 24.45 28.10
N LEU A 198 17.79 24.25 26.90
CA LEU A 198 18.39 24.62 25.62
C LEU A 198 18.03 26.06 25.24
N ALA A 199 19.06 26.85 24.90
CA ALA A 199 18.87 28.16 24.27
C ALA A 199 18.26 28.00 22.85
N PRO A 200 17.64 29.05 22.28
CA PRO A 200 17.02 28.99 20.95
C PRO A 200 17.94 28.48 19.82
N ASP A 201 19.17 28.98 19.78
CA ASP A 201 20.22 28.57 18.86
C ASP A 201 20.68 27.11 19.09
N GLU A 202 20.72 26.65 20.34
CA GLU A 202 20.99 25.25 20.65
C GLU A 202 19.83 24.33 20.22
N ARG A 203 18.57 24.78 20.38
CA ARG A 203 17.40 24.04 19.88
C ARG A 203 17.43 23.90 18.37
N GLN A 204 17.89 24.91 17.64
CA GLN A 204 18.07 24.82 16.19
C GLN A 204 19.08 23.74 15.81
N VAL A 205 20.22 23.64 16.50
CA VAL A 205 21.22 22.58 16.27
C VAL A 205 20.60 21.19 16.46
N VAL A 206 19.76 21.02 17.48
CA VAL A 206 19.05 19.75 17.72
C VAL A 206 18.03 19.46 16.63
N LEU A 207 17.24 20.46 16.22
CA LEU A 207 16.22 20.30 15.18
C LEU A 207 16.86 19.94 13.83
N ASP A 208 17.98 20.55 13.48
CA ASP A 208 18.74 20.25 12.26
C ASP A 208 19.25 18.81 12.29
N ALA A 209 19.78 18.33 13.42
CA ALA A 209 20.22 16.95 13.57
C ALA A 209 19.06 15.94 13.47
N CYS A 210 17.86 16.30 13.96
CA CYS A 210 16.65 15.46 13.84
C CYS A 210 16.20 15.31 12.39
N GLN A 211 16.36 16.36 11.57
CA GLN A 211 15.94 16.37 10.17
C GLN A 211 16.99 15.78 9.22
N PHE A 212 18.25 15.67 9.65
CA PHE A 212 19.38 15.36 8.77
C PHE A 212 19.19 14.10 7.92
N TRP A 213 18.65 13.02 8.52
CA TRP A 213 18.46 11.74 7.83
C TRP A 213 17.11 11.59 7.13
N ASN A 214 16.28 12.63 7.15
CA ASN A 214 14.97 12.60 6.52
C ASN A 214 15.08 12.36 5.01
N GLY A 215 14.36 11.38 4.48
CA GLY A 215 14.40 11.00 3.06
C GLY A 215 15.58 10.10 2.66
N SER A 216 16.41 9.66 3.61
CA SER A 216 17.51 8.72 3.35
C SER A 216 17.49 7.52 4.29
N LYS A 217 17.80 7.72 5.58
CA LYS A 217 17.77 6.65 6.60
C LYS A 217 16.46 6.60 7.36
N ILE A 218 15.76 7.73 7.45
CA ILE A 218 14.45 7.81 8.12
C ILE A 218 13.47 8.58 7.25
N ASN A 219 12.18 8.28 7.42
CA ASN A 219 11.09 9.14 7.00
C ASN A 219 10.54 9.83 8.24
N LEU A 220 10.86 11.11 8.40
CA LEU A 220 10.42 11.92 9.53
C LEU A 220 8.97 12.37 9.30
N HIS A 221 8.09 12.10 10.27
CA HIS A 221 6.70 12.58 10.27
C HIS A 221 6.61 13.92 11.03
N ALA A 222 7.17 13.98 12.23
CA ALA A 222 7.22 15.20 13.04
C ALA A 222 8.37 15.15 14.05
N ALA A 223 8.90 16.32 14.41
CA ALA A 223 9.77 16.48 15.56
C ALA A 223 9.54 17.84 16.23
N VAL A 224 9.61 17.87 17.57
CA VAL A 224 9.58 19.11 18.35
C VAL A 224 10.73 19.11 19.34
N VAL A 225 11.49 20.20 19.36
CA VAL A 225 12.58 20.42 20.31
C VAL A 225 12.11 21.39 21.38
N MET A 226 11.91 20.89 22.58
CA MET A 226 11.52 21.63 23.77
C MET A 226 12.77 22.15 24.50
N PRO A 227 12.65 23.08 25.47
CA PRO A 227 13.78 23.55 26.25
C PRO A 227 14.52 22.41 26.98
N ASP A 228 13.82 21.41 27.50
CA ASP A 228 14.40 20.32 28.30
C ASP A 228 14.39 18.95 27.62
N HIS A 229 13.67 18.77 26.50
CA HIS A 229 13.51 17.46 25.86
C HIS A 229 13.18 17.55 24.37
N VAL A 230 13.17 16.40 23.70
CA VAL A 230 12.81 16.28 22.28
C VAL A 230 11.79 15.17 22.11
N HIS A 231 10.87 15.35 21.17
CA HIS A 231 10.04 14.27 20.65
C HIS A 231 10.25 14.14 19.14
N MET A 232 10.38 12.90 18.66
CA MET A 232 10.43 12.57 17.24
C MET A 232 9.46 11.43 16.92
N LEU A 233 8.84 11.50 15.75
CA LEU A 233 8.03 10.45 15.16
C LEU A 233 8.54 10.17 13.75
N PHE A 234 9.11 8.98 13.51
CA PHE A 234 9.71 8.63 12.23
C PHE A 234 9.68 7.14 11.95
N ARG A 235 9.70 6.77 10.67
CA ARG A 235 9.94 5.41 10.20
C ARG A 235 11.41 5.24 9.84
N ILE A 236 11.99 4.08 10.15
CA ILE A 236 13.32 3.70 9.66
C ILE A 236 13.18 3.09 8.26
N CYS A 237 14.03 3.53 7.33
CA CYS A 237 13.97 3.10 5.93
C CYS A 237 14.99 1.99 5.62
N GLU A 238 14.56 1.01 4.83
CA GLU A 238 15.46 0.07 4.15
C GLU A 238 16.43 0.83 3.24
N GLN A 239 17.69 0.44 3.27
CA GLN A 239 18.72 1.04 2.42
C GLN A 239 18.80 0.29 1.08
N PRO A 240 19.30 0.93 0.01
CA PRO A 240 19.41 0.29 -1.32
C PRO A 240 20.24 -0.99 -1.35
N ASP A 241 21.18 -1.15 -0.40
CA ASP A 241 22.00 -2.35 -0.22
C ASP A 241 21.30 -3.44 0.62
N GLY A 242 20.01 -3.27 0.95
CA GLY A 242 19.23 -4.15 1.81
C GLY A 242 19.52 -4.00 3.30
N SER A 243 20.45 -3.11 3.68
CA SER A 243 20.77 -2.87 5.10
C SER A 243 19.69 -2.03 5.79
N TRP A 244 19.65 -2.13 7.12
CA TRP A 244 18.69 -1.43 7.96
C TRP A 244 19.42 -0.66 9.07
N PRO A 245 19.27 0.68 9.14
CA PRO A 245 19.83 1.45 10.24
C PRO A 245 19.18 1.03 11.56
N ASP A 246 19.98 0.78 12.59
CA ASP A 246 19.44 0.46 13.92
C ASP A 246 19.06 1.75 14.68
N LEU A 247 17.98 1.66 15.48
CA LEU A 247 17.49 2.79 16.28
C LEU A 247 18.56 3.30 17.29
N PRO A 248 19.27 2.44 18.07
CA PRO A 248 20.36 2.88 18.94
C PRO A 248 21.46 3.63 18.21
N GLY A 249 21.85 3.21 17.01
CA GLY A 249 22.85 3.85 16.17
C GLY A 249 22.40 5.22 15.67
N LEU A 250 21.15 5.34 15.22
CA LEU A 250 20.54 6.63 14.87
C LEU A 250 20.52 7.57 16.07
N MET A 251 20.02 7.11 17.21
CA MET A 251 19.92 7.91 18.44
C MET A 251 21.28 8.31 19.00
N HIS A 252 22.24 7.40 18.99
CA HIS A 252 23.62 7.68 19.39
C HIS A 252 24.24 8.76 18.50
N SER A 253 24.03 8.68 17.18
CA SER A 253 24.55 9.66 16.22
C SER A 253 23.99 11.07 16.50
N ILE A 254 22.66 11.19 16.66
CA ILE A 254 21.98 12.46 16.96
C ILE A 254 22.43 13.02 18.32
N LYS A 255 22.35 12.21 19.40
CA LYS A 255 22.70 12.64 20.76
C LYS A 255 24.17 13.05 20.87
N ARG A 256 25.08 12.30 20.24
CA ARG A 256 26.53 12.60 20.26
C ARG A 256 26.85 13.88 19.49
N HIS A 257 26.31 14.04 18.28
CA HIS A 257 26.55 15.23 17.47
C HIS A 257 26.09 16.50 18.19
N THR A 258 24.84 16.50 18.65
CA THR A 258 24.23 17.65 19.34
C THR A 258 24.94 17.96 20.66
N ALA A 259 25.33 16.95 21.44
CA ALA A 259 26.12 17.15 22.66
C ALA A 259 27.45 17.86 22.38
N LEU A 260 28.21 17.43 21.38
CA LEU A 260 29.50 18.03 21.05
C LEU A 260 29.35 19.47 20.52
N ALA A 261 28.37 19.71 19.66
CA ALA A 261 28.10 21.04 19.10
C ALA A 261 27.70 22.03 20.20
N ILE A 262 26.78 21.65 21.08
CA ILE A 262 26.27 22.51 22.16
C ILE A 262 27.33 22.70 23.25
N GLN A 263 28.11 21.67 23.60
CA GLN A 263 29.24 21.82 24.53
C GLN A 263 30.26 22.85 24.02
N LYS A 264 30.53 22.87 22.71
CA LYS A 264 31.37 23.88 22.07
C LYS A 264 30.75 25.27 22.17
N MET A 265 29.45 25.41 21.93
CA MET A 265 28.72 26.69 22.09
C MET A 265 28.75 27.20 23.54
N ARG A 266 28.55 26.31 24.51
CA ARG A 266 28.54 26.64 25.95
C ARG A 266 29.93 26.84 26.55
N GLY A 267 31.00 26.41 25.87
CA GLY A 267 32.35 26.36 26.44
C GLY A 267 32.48 25.42 27.66
N LYS A 268 31.57 24.45 27.81
CA LYS A 268 31.50 23.55 28.98
C LYS A 268 31.53 22.08 28.53
N ARG A 269 32.20 21.24 29.31
CA ARG A 269 32.21 19.78 29.13
C ARG A 269 31.27 19.13 30.14
N GLY A 270 30.66 18.00 29.76
CA GLY A 270 29.75 17.23 30.63
C GLY A 270 28.60 16.60 29.85
N PRO A 271 27.82 15.70 30.46
CA PRO A 271 26.68 15.08 29.80
C PRO A 271 25.61 16.14 29.47
N LEU A 272 25.30 16.30 28.18
CA LEU A 272 24.19 17.16 27.76
C LEU A 272 22.86 16.42 27.93
N TRP A 273 22.79 15.18 27.44
CA TRP A 273 21.60 14.34 27.46
C TRP A 273 21.65 13.33 28.61
N GLN A 274 20.49 12.89 29.07
CA GLN A 274 20.38 11.67 29.87
C GLN A 274 20.95 10.48 29.10
N GLN A 275 21.41 9.44 29.81
CA GLN A 275 22.00 8.27 29.16
C GLN A 275 20.99 7.58 28.23
N GLU A 276 19.78 7.34 28.74
CA GLU A 276 18.72 6.64 28.03
C GLU A 276 17.84 7.58 27.18
N TYR A 277 17.04 6.97 26.32
CA TYR A 277 15.90 7.59 25.64
C TYR A 277 14.71 6.63 25.79
N PHE A 278 13.49 7.16 25.67
CA PHE A 278 12.29 6.34 25.60
C PHE A 278 11.87 6.21 24.15
N ASP A 279 11.56 5.00 23.72
CA ASP A 279 10.97 4.72 22.42
C ASP A 279 9.71 3.85 22.56
N ARG A 280 8.84 3.97 21.57
CA ARG A 280 7.66 3.13 21.40
C ARG A 280 7.44 2.88 19.92
N ILE A 281 7.17 1.62 19.57
CA ILE A 281 6.68 1.24 18.25
C ILE A 281 5.20 1.59 18.15
N MET A 282 4.83 2.32 17.09
CA MET A 282 3.43 2.63 16.77
C MET A 282 2.79 1.44 16.08
N ARG A 283 1.61 1.03 16.56
CA ARG A 283 0.94 -0.21 16.15
C ARG A 283 0.08 -0.03 14.91
N ASP A 284 -0.54 1.14 14.77
CA ASP A 284 -1.50 1.45 13.73
C ASP A 284 -1.50 2.95 13.39
N ALA A 285 -2.32 3.33 12.40
CA ALA A 285 -2.42 4.71 11.92
C ALA A 285 -3.02 5.65 12.97
N ASP A 286 -3.90 5.16 13.84
CA ASP A 286 -4.54 5.97 14.88
C ASP A 286 -3.53 6.34 15.98
N GLU A 287 -2.68 5.40 16.40
CA GLU A 287 -1.57 5.69 17.32
C GLU A 287 -0.58 6.69 16.71
N ILE A 288 -0.28 6.57 15.40
CA ILE A 288 0.59 7.51 14.69
C ILE A 288 -0.02 8.92 14.69
N ALA A 289 -1.31 9.04 14.35
CA ALA A 289 -2.02 10.32 14.34
C ALA A 289 -2.11 10.94 15.73
N GLU A 290 -2.41 10.14 16.76
CA GLU A 290 -2.43 10.58 18.15
C GLU A 290 -1.06 11.15 18.57
N LYS A 291 0.03 10.43 18.27
CA LYS A 291 1.39 10.89 18.62
C LYS A 291 1.85 12.08 17.80
N TYR A 292 1.45 12.16 16.54
CA TYR A 292 1.70 13.34 15.72
C TYR A 292 1.05 14.58 16.33
N HIS A 293 -0.24 14.52 16.67
CA HIS A 293 -0.94 15.65 17.29
C HIS A 293 -0.41 15.96 18.69
N TYR A 294 0.05 14.95 19.43
CA TYR A 294 0.77 15.16 20.68
C TYR A 294 2.04 15.99 20.48
N ILE A 295 2.86 15.67 19.47
CA ILE A 295 4.09 16.42 19.12
C ILE A 295 3.74 17.85 18.69
N GLU A 296 2.76 17.99 17.79
CA GLU A 296 2.32 19.28 17.25
C GLU A 296 1.86 20.24 18.36
N ASN A 297 1.08 19.74 19.32
CA ASN A 297 0.53 20.56 20.39
C ASN A 297 1.42 20.66 21.64
N ASN A 298 2.61 20.04 21.63
CA ASN A 298 3.44 19.96 22.84
C ASN A 298 3.92 21.33 23.34
N ALA A 299 4.36 22.19 22.41
CA ALA A 299 4.77 23.56 22.71
C ALA A 299 3.62 24.42 23.26
N VAL A 300 2.42 24.27 22.70
CA VAL A 300 1.21 24.96 23.17
C VAL A 300 0.82 24.52 24.58
N LYS A 301 0.80 23.20 24.82
CA LYS A 301 0.52 22.63 26.16
C LYS A 301 1.52 23.09 27.22
N SER A 302 2.75 23.43 26.80
CA SER A 302 3.81 23.93 27.68
C SER A 302 3.84 25.46 27.79
N GLY A 303 2.91 26.18 27.16
CA GLY A 303 2.82 27.64 27.21
C GLY A 303 3.93 28.38 26.45
N LEU A 304 4.64 27.70 25.54
CA LEU A 304 5.73 28.31 24.76
C LEU A 304 5.25 29.07 23.53
N CYS A 305 4.01 28.81 23.08
CA CYS A 305 3.35 29.48 21.97
C CYS A 305 1.83 29.34 22.10
N GLU A 306 1.07 30.21 21.42
CA GLU A 306 -0.40 30.13 21.39
C GLU A 306 -0.92 29.08 20.40
N GLU A 307 -0.19 28.89 19.30
CA GLU A 307 -0.55 27.94 18.24
C GLU A 307 0.65 27.09 17.82
N PRO A 308 0.47 25.83 17.41
CA PRO A 308 1.59 24.98 17.01
C PRO A 308 2.48 25.57 15.91
N GLY A 309 1.86 26.27 14.95
CA GLY A 309 2.57 26.82 13.78
C GLY A 309 3.52 27.97 14.11
N THR A 310 3.44 28.57 15.29
CA THR A 310 4.27 29.71 15.68
C THR A 310 5.50 29.29 16.51
N TYR A 311 5.61 28.01 16.89
CA TYR A 311 6.80 27.51 17.57
C TYR A 311 7.92 27.16 16.56
N PRO A 312 9.06 27.88 16.56
CA PRO A 312 10.07 27.74 15.52
C PRO A 312 10.82 26.41 15.56
N PHE A 313 10.74 25.68 16.68
CA PHE A 313 11.43 24.40 16.87
C PHE A 313 10.51 23.19 16.70
N LEU A 314 9.43 23.35 15.93
CA LEU A 314 8.55 22.29 15.46
C LEU A 314 8.74 22.09 13.95
N VAL A 315 9.00 20.85 13.53
CA VAL A 315 8.88 20.43 12.14
C VAL A 315 7.79 19.38 12.04
N ARG A 316 6.93 19.52 11.02
CA ARG A 316 5.81 18.61 10.79
C ARG A 316 5.61 18.43 9.29
N PHE A 317 5.43 17.19 8.87
CA PHE A 317 5.16 16.83 7.48
C PHE A 317 3.73 16.30 7.42
N ARG A 318 2.75 17.19 7.22
CA ARG A 318 1.30 16.85 7.29
C ARG A 318 0.87 15.88 6.20
N ASP A 319 1.48 16.00 5.02
CA ASP A 319 1.26 15.09 3.90
C ASP A 319 1.77 13.67 4.19
N ARG A 320 2.53 13.50 5.29
CA ARG A 320 3.17 12.24 5.70
C ARG A 320 2.44 11.50 6.83
N LEU A 321 1.33 12.02 7.36
CA LEU A 321 0.46 11.24 8.25
C LEU A 321 -0.21 10.06 7.54
N GLU A 322 -0.31 10.12 6.21
CA GLU A 322 -0.77 9.01 5.37
C GLU A 322 0.36 8.00 5.07
N THR A 323 1.62 8.33 5.39
CA THR A 323 2.78 7.60 4.84
C THR A 323 3.14 6.38 5.64
N GLY A 324 2.69 5.25 5.11
CA GLY A 324 3.09 3.94 5.55
C GLY A 324 1.99 2.90 5.42
N SER A 325 0.74 3.36 5.43
CA SER A 325 -0.42 2.52 5.14
C SER A 325 -0.84 2.77 3.69
N THR A 326 -0.60 1.78 2.84
CA THR A 326 -1.44 1.66 1.65
C THR A 326 -2.87 1.46 2.12
N THR A 327 -3.77 2.34 1.71
CA THR A 327 -5.16 2.29 2.13
C THR A 327 -6.02 1.87 0.95
N ILE A 328 -6.92 0.93 1.21
CA ILE A 328 -8.02 0.62 0.30
C ILE A 328 -9.08 1.71 0.50
N LEU A 329 -9.30 2.49 -0.54
CA LEU A 329 -10.28 3.57 -0.56
C LEU A 329 -11.70 3.04 -0.80
N ALA A 330 -11.82 2.01 -1.62
CA ALA A 330 -13.08 1.38 -1.97
C ALA A 330 -12.84 -0.04 -2.48
N VAL A 331 -13.84 -0.89 -2.28
CA VAL A 331 -13.96 -2.20 -2.93
C VAL A 331 -15.33 -2.31 -3.57
N SER A 332 -15.43 -3.08 -4.64
CA SER A 332 -16.70 -3.38 -5.28
C SER A 332 -16.70 -4.82 -5.78
N ARG A 333 -17.87 -5.45 -5.79
CA ARG A 333 -18.07 -6.82 -6.27
C ARG A 333 -19.20 -6.84 -7.28
N GLY A 334 -18.95 -7.44 -8.43
CA GLY A 334 -19.94 -7.69 -9.46
C GLY A 334 -20.02 -9.17 -9.78
N THR A 335 -21.22 -9.66 -10.04
CA THR A 335 -21.45 -11.04 -10.46
C THR A 335 -22.18 -11.09 -11.80
N PHE A 336 -22.01 -12.20 -12.50
CA PHE A 336 -22.76 -12.54 -13.70
C PHE A 336 -23.24 -13.96 -13.53
N GLU A 337 -24.54 -14.12 -13.25
CA GLU A 337 -25.16 -15.40 -12.88
C GLU A 337 -25.47 -16.27 -14.10
N GLY A 338 -25.32 -17.57 -13.92
CA GLY A 338 -25.50 -18.54 -14.98
C GLY A 338 -25.48 -19.99 -14.49
N ARG A 339 -25.27 -20.90 -15.44
CA ARG A 339 -25.08 -22.33 -15.18
C ARG A 339 -23.98 -22.90 -16.07
N ILE A 340 -23.33 -23.96 -15.60
CA ILE A 340 -22.37 -24.69 -16.43
C ILE A 340 -23.10 -25.68 -17.35
N GLY A 341 -22.95 -25.46 -18.65
CA GLY A 341 -23.45 -26.35 -19.69
C GLY A 341 -22.47 -27.50 -19.96
N ILE A 342 -23.00 -28.66 -20.36
CA ILE A 342 -22.19 -29.82 -20.77
C ILE A 342 -22.42 -30.14 -22.26
N PRO A 343 -21.37 -30.20 -23.08
CA PRO A 343 -21.48 -30.60 -24.49
C PRO A 343 -22.17 -31.96 -24.67
N PRO A 344 -22.97 -32.18 -25.73
CA PRO A 344 -23.22 -31.26 -26.86
C PRO A 344 -24.40 -30.30 -26.60
N ARG A 345 -24.96 -30.23 -25.39
CA ARG A 345 -26.14 -29.40 -25.07
C ARG A 345 -25.80 -27.92 -24.86
N VAL A 346 -24.60 -27.51 -25.26
CA VAL A 346 -24.10 -26.14 -25.13
C VAL A 346 -24.08 -25.53 -26.53
N PRO A 347 -24.76 -24.39 -26.75
CA PRO A 347 -24.67 -23.66 -28.00
C PRO A 347 -23.22 -23.29 -28.34
N ALA A 348 -22.89 -23.23 -29.62
CA ALA A 348 -21.54 -22.88 -30.08
C ALA A 348 -21.37 -21.36 -30.15
N GLY A 349 -20.39 -20.83 -29.43
CA GLY A 349 -19.98 -19.43 -29.50
C GLY A 349 -18.50 -19.31 -29.84
N ASP A 350 -18.17 -18.40 -30.75
CA ASP A 350 -16.79 -18.18 -31.21
C ASP A 350 -16.08 -17.04 -30.44
N ASN A 351 -16.79 -16.32 -29.57
CA ASN A 351 -16.24 -15.19 -28.83
C ASN A 351 -15.82 -15.57 -27.41
N GLY A 352 -15.06 -14.67 -26.77
CA GLY A 352 -14.68 -14.84 -25.37
C GLY A 352 -13.44 -15.72 -25.15
N PHE A 353 -13.19 -16.08 -23.90
CA PHE A 353 -12.06 -16.88 -23.44
C PHE A 353 -12.38 -17.60 -22.11
N GLY A 354 -11.52 -18.50 -21.66
CA GLY A 354 -11.68 -19.23 -20.40
C GLY A 354 -12.94 -20.10 -20.40
N TYR A 355 -13.78 -19.88 -19.39
CA TYR A 355 -15.02 -20.65 -19.19
C TYR A 355 -16.21 -20.13 -20.01
N ASP A 356 -16.04 -19.06 -20.80
CA ASP A 356 -17.14 -18.47 -21.58
C ASP A 356 -17.91 -19.48 -22.45
N PRO A 357 -17.25 -20.44 -23.15
CA PRO A 357 -17.92 -21.39 -24.04
C PRO A 357 -18.82 -22.40 -23.33
N ILE A 358 -18.70 -22.56 -22.01
CA ILE A 358 -19.49 -23.51 -21.22
C ILE A 358 -20.39 -22.81 -20.19
N PHE A 359 -20.36 -21.49 -20.14
CA PHE A 359 -21.14 -20.69 -19.19
C PHE A 359 -22.44 -20.19 -19.83
N LEU A 360 -23.57 -20.79 -19.45
CA LEU A 360 -24.92 -20.44 -19.91
C LEU A 360 -25.50 -19.29 -19.07
N VAL A 361 -25.98 -18.24 -19.74
CA VAL A 361 -26.35 -16.98 -19.11
C VAL A 361 -27.78 -17.02 -18.56
N ALA A 362 -27.96 -16.63 -17.28
CA ALA A 362 -29.28 -16.49 -16.66
C ALA A 362 -30.07 -15.29 -17.23
N PRO A 363 -31.42 -15.27 -17.12
CA PRO A 363 -32.29 -16.32 -16.59
C PRO A 363 -32.68 -17.39 -17.62
N GLY A 364 -32.40 -17.16 -18.91
CA GLY A 364 -32.90 -18.03 -19.99
C GLY A 364 -32.06 -19.29 -20.23
N PHE A 365 -30.77 -19.26 -19.89
CA PHE A 365 -29.80 -20.34 -20.12
C PHE A 365 -29.77 -20.86 -21.58
N ALA A 366 -30.21 -20.02 -22.52
CA ALA A 366 -30.36 -20.37 -23.93
C ALA A 366 -29.10 -20.09 -24.74
N LEU A 367 -28.21 -19.26 -24.20
CA LEU A 367 -26.98 -18.80 -24.83
C LEU A 367 -25.83 -18.91 -23.85
N THR A 368 -24.64 -19.18 -24.37
CA THR A 368 -23.39 -19.05 -23.64
C THR A 368 -22.94 -17.60 -23.60
N SER A 369 -22.10 -17.26 -22.64
CA SER A 369 -21.44 -15.94 -22.63
C SER A 369 -20.47 -15.74 -23.80
N ALA A 370 -20.06 -16.82 -24.48
CA ALA A 370 -19.28 -16.79 -25.72
C ALA A 370 -20.11 -16.41 -26.96
N GLU A 371 -21.44 -16.49 -26.88
CA GLU A 371 -22.34 -16.03 -27.97
C GLU A 371 -22.74 -14.56 -27.84
N LEU A 372 -22.57 -13.96 -26.66
CA LEU A 372 -22.84 -12.55 -26.47
C LEU A 372 -21.86 -11.71 -27.30
N SER A 373 -22.38 -10.67 -27.95
CA SER A 373 -21.50 -9.68 -28.56
C SER A 373 -20.61 -9.03 -27.50
N PRO A 374 -19.41 -8.52 -27.87
CA PRO A 374 -18.57 -7.80 -26.93
C PRO A 374 -19.31 -6.66 -26.22
N GLN A 375 -20.20 -5.93 -26.92
CA GLN A 375 -20.99 -4.84 -26.34
C GLN A 375 -22.01 -5.34 -25.30
N GLU A 376 -22.73 -6.43 -25.60
CA GLU A 376 -23.69 -7.01 -24.64
C GLU A 376 -22.98 -7.57 -23.42
N LYS A 377 -21.86 -8.25 -23.64
CA LYS A 377 -21.03 -8.78 -22.56
C LYS A 377 -20.48 -7.65 -21.69
N ASN A 378 -19.93 -6.59 -22.28
CA ASN A 378 -19.44 -5.41 -21.54
C ASN A 378 -20.55 -4.67 -20.79
N ARG A 379 -21.83 -4.88 -21.11
CA ARG A 379 -22.96 -4.30 -20.38
C ARG A 379 -23.43 -5.17 -19.22
N LEU A 380 -23.48 -6.48 -19.45
CA LEU A 380 -24.08 -7.47 -18.55
C LEU A 380 -23.07 -8.18 -17.63
N SER A 381 -21.77 -8.09 -17.91
CA SER A 381 -20.75 -8.85 -17.19
C SER A 381 -20.59 -8.42 -15.74
N HIS A 382 -20.01 -9.34 -14.98
CA HIS A 382 -19.53 -9.18 -13.61
C HIS A 382 -18.55 -8.00 -13.50
N ARG A 383 -17.65 -7.81 -14.47
CA ARG A 383 -16.71 -6.68 -14.51
C ARG A 383 -17.45 -5.35 -14.68
N ALA A 384 -18.41 -5.27 -15.59
CA ALA A 384 -19.22 -4.08 -15.78
C ALA A 384 -20.05 -3.74 -14.54
N ALA A 385 -20.60 -4.75 -13.86
CA ALA A 385 -21.34 -4.58 -12.61
C ALA A 385 -20.45 -4.07 -11.47
N ALA A 386 -19.22 -4.58 -11.34
CA ALA A 386 -18.24 -4.09 -10.38
C ALA A 386 -17.78 -2.66 -10.72
N ALA A 387 -17.45 -2.40 -12.00
CA ALA A 387 -17.02 -1.09 -12.47
C ALA A 387 -18.06 0.00 -12.20
N ARG A 388 -19.35 -0.25 -12.46
CA ARG A 388 -20.42 0.72 -12.17
C ARG A 388 -20.47 1.12 -10.70
N GLN A 389 -20.32 0.16 -9.79
CA GLN A 389 -20.25 0.44 -8.35
C GLN A 389 -18.98 1.21 -8.00
N MET A 390 -17.83 0.83 -8.56
CA MET A 390 -16.57 1.52 -8.37
C MET A 390 -16.61 2.98 -8.89
N CYS A 391 -17.25 3.24 -10.03
CA CYS A 391 -17.46 4.59 -10.56
C CYS A 391 -18.19 5.49 -9.55
N ALA A 392 -19.22 4.96 -8.87
CA ALA A 392 -19.94 5.70 -7.85
C ALA A 392 -19.03 6.04 -6.64
N HIS A 393 -18.20 5.08 -6.21
CA HIS A 393 -17.21 5.32 -5.15
C HIS A 393 -16.17 6.37 -5.55
N ILE A 394 -15.60 6.25 -6.75
CA ILE A 394 -14.60 7.20 -7.24
C ILE A 394 -15.18 8.60 -7.37
N ALA A 395 -16.39 8.75 -7.93
CA ALA A 395 -17.07 10.03 -8.06
C ALA A 395 -17.26 10.72 -6.69
N HIS A 396 -17.64 9.94 -5.67
CA HIS A 396 -17.77 10.44 -4.31
C HIS A 396 -16.41 10.93 -3.75
N ILE A 397 -15.36 10.12 -3.84
CA ILE A 397 -14.01 10.46 -3.36
C ILE A 397 -13.46 11.72 -4.04
N VAL A 398 -13.68 11.85 -5.35
CA VAL A 398 -13.25 13.03 -6.13
C VAL A 398 -14.01 14.28 -5.69
N SER A 399 -15.30 14.17 -5.38
CA SER A 399 -16.13 15.32 -4.94
C SER A 399 -15.71 15.85 -3.57
N GLU A 400 -15.43 14.96 -2.60
CA GLU A 400 -14.97 15.34 -1.26
C GLU A 400 -13.60 16.01 -1.29
N SER A 401 -12.71 15.55 -2.17
CA SER A 401 -11.35 16.09 -2.33
C SER A 401 -11.33 17.51 -2.93
N ARG A 402 -12.41 17.97 -3.57
CA ARG A 402 -12.51 19.31 -4.18
C ARG A 402 -13.22 20.34 -3.28
N SER A 403 -13.86 19.87 -2.21
CA SER A 403 -14.61 20.71 -1.26
C SER A 403 -13.81 21.03 0.01
N LYS A 404 -12.65 20.40 0.18
CA LYS A 404 -11.60 20.74 1.14
C LYS A 404 -10.50 21.51 0.41
#